data_AF-A0ABD1KLA3-F1
#
_entry.id   AF-A0ABD1KLA3-F1
#
_cell.length_a   1.000
_cell.length_b   1.000
_cell.length_c   1.000
_cell.angle_alpha   90.00
_cell.angle_beta   90.00
_cell.angle_gamma   90.00
#
_symmetry.space_group_name_H-M   'P 1'
#
loop_
_entity.id
_entity.type
_entity.pdbx_description
1 polymer ?
#
loop_
_entity_poly.entity_id
_entity_poly.type
_entity_poly.pdbx_seq_one_letter_code
_entity_poly.pdbx_strand_id
1 'polypeptide(L)' 'MSHWQLHAHYYPPLLRSASVRKFMVGYEMLALEQRDLTPEQAAERLRNLPEEHYKLKKRKEGEEGTP' A
#
# COMPACT_ATOMS: atom_id res chain seq x y z
N MET A 1 33.61 9.19 -0.30
CA MET A 1 32.28 8.63 0.04
C MET A 1 31.37 8.89 -1.16
N SER A 2 30.77 7.84 -1.73
CA SER A 2 29.77 8.03 -2.79
C SER A 2 28.48 8.57 -2.18
N HIS A 3 27.99 9.68 -2.71
CA HIS A 3 26.83 10.41 -2.20
C HIS A 3 25.49 9.93 -2.77
N TRP A 4 25.52 9.04 -3.77
CA TRP A 4 24.32 8.49 -4.39
C TRP A 4 24.08 7.04 -3.97
N GLN A 5 22.82 6.75 -3.67
CA GLN A 5 22.29 5.41 -3.43
C GLN A 5 21.05 5.23 -4.31
N LEU A 6 21.00 4.12 -5.06
CA LEU A 6 19.82 3.75 -5.84
C LEU A 6 18.62 3.50 -4.90
N HIS A 7 17.46 4.07 -5.23
CA HIS A 7 16.23 3.94 -4.46
C HIS A 7 14.99 4.06 -5.38
N ALA A 8 13.86 3.51 -4.93
CA ALA A 8 12.58 3.54 -5.65
C ALA A 8 11.48 4.15 -4.77
N HIS A 9 10.54 4.86 -5.42
CA HIS A 9 9.40 5.51 -4.76
C HIS A 9 8.08 4.97 -5.31
N TYR A 10 7.11 4.76 -4.42
CA TYR A 10 5.77 4.30 -4.76
C TYR A 10 4.72 5.25 -4.17
N TYR A 11 3.79 5.74 -4.99
CA TYR A 11 2.72 6.67 -4.58
C TYR A 11 1.32 6.12 -4.88
N PRO A 12 0.86 5.07 -4.18
CA PRO A 12 -0.46 4.50 -4.40
C PRO A 12 -1.58 5.44 -3.89
N PRO A 13 -2.70 5.59 -4.62
CA PRO A 13 -3.73 6.56 -4.26
C PRO A 13 -4.80 6.04 -3.29
N LEU A 14 -4.88 4.73 -3.03
CA LEU A 14 -5.96 4.15 -2.19
C LEU A 14 -5.75 4.46 -0.71
N LEU A 15 -6.81 4.84 0.00
CA LEU A 15 -6.71 5.31 1.39
C LEU A 15 -7.51 4.48 2.39
N ARG A 16 -8.80 4.24 2.12
CA ARG A 16 -9.70 3.58 3.10
C ARG A 16 -10.27 2.25 2.60
N SER A 17 -10.38 2.06 1.29
CA SER A 17 -10.88 0.84 0.66
C SER A 17 -10.49 0.80 -0.81
N ALA A 18 -10.84 -0.29 -1.50
CA ALA A 18 -10.66 -0.41 -2.94
C ALA A 18 -11.43 0.66 -3.76
N SER A 19 -12.44 1.30 -3.16
CA SER A 19 -13.26 2.34 -3.78
C SER A 19 -12.98 3.76 -3.26
N VAL A 20 -12.19 3.92 -2.18
CA VAL A 20 -11.96 5.21 -1.53
C VAL A 20 -10.47 5.58 -1.57
N ARG A 21 -10.17 6.63 -2.34
CA ARG A 21 -8.81 7.13 -2.62
C ARG A 21 -8.52 8.50 -1.99
N LYS A 22 -7.24 8.81 -1.82
CA LYS A 22 -6.72 10.15 -1.55
C LYS A 22 -6.77 10.99 -2.84
N PHE A 23 -7.26 12.21 -2.71
CA PHE A 23 -7.19 13.25 -3.73
C PHE A 23 -6.17 14.29 -3.27
N MET A 24 -5.19 14.59 -4.12
CA MET A 24 -4.20 15.66 -3.92
C MET A 24 -4.66 16.89 -4.69
N VAL A 25 -5.59 17.64 -4.12
CA VAL A 25 -6.28 18.75 -4.80
C VAL A 25 -6.48 19.93 -3.85
N GLY A 26 -7.02 21.05 -4.36
CA GLY A 26 -7.39 22.20 -3.53
C GLY A 26 -6.17 22.80 -2.83
N TYR A 27 -6.15 22.79 -1.50
CA TYR A 27 -5.03 23.31 -0.71
C TYR A 27 -3.70 22.64 -1.06
N GLU A 28 -3.73 21.34 -1.34
CA GLU A 28 -2.53 20.55 -1.62
C GLU A 28 -1.88 20.89 -2.96
N MET A 29 -2.62 21.52 -3.88
CA MET A 29 -2.07 22.00 -5.14
C MET A 29 -1.37 23.36 -5.02
N LEU A 30 -1.65 24.12 -3.96
CA LEU A 30 -1.26 25.53 -3.86
C LEU A 30 -0.43 25.85 -2.60
N ALA A 31 -0.31 24.92 -1.66
CA ALA A 31 0.36 25.17 -0.39
C ALA A 31 1.23 23.99 0.08
N LEU A 32 0.66 23.04 0.80
CA LEU A 32 1.39 21.95 1.46
C LEU A 32 0.63 20.63 1.36
N GLU A 33 1.39 19.53 1.34
CA GLU A 33 0.83 18.19 1.34
C GLU A 33 0.13 17.87 2.67
N GLN A 34 -1.04 17.23 2.60
CA GLN A 34 -1.80 16.81 3.78
C GLN A 34 -2.06 15.30 3.77
N ARG A 35 -1.96 14.66 4.94
CA ARG A 35 -2.22 13.22 5.11
C ARG A 35 -3.22 12.95 6.23
N ASP A 36 -4.11 12.00 5.99
CA ASP A 36 -5.10 11.53 6.97
C ASP A 36 -4.59 10.35 7.81
N LEU A 37 -3.48 9.72 7.40
CA LEU A 37 -2.90 8.52 8.00
C LEU A 37 -1.41 8.77 8.24
N THR A 38 -0.91 8.40 9.43
CA THR A 38 0.53 8.57 9.72
C THR A 38 1.37 7.47 9.04
N PRO A 39 2.65 7.74 8.73
CA PRO A 39 3.55 6.72 8.18
C PRO A 39 3.67 5.47 9.06
N GLU A 40 3.65 5.63 10.39
CA GLU A 40 3.77 4.54 11.36
C GLU A 40 2.56 3.60 11.27
N GLN A 41 1.36 4.18 11.23
CA GLN A 41 0.11 3.43 11.07
C GLN A 41 0.04 2.73 9.72
N ALA A 42 0.48 3.38 8.64
CA ALA A 42 0.53 2.78 7.31
C ALA A 42 1.49 1.58 7.28
N ALA A 43 2.69 1.75 7.85
CA ALA A 43 3.71 0.71 7.88
C ALA A 43 3.30 -0.48 8.77
N GLU A 44 2.66 -0.24 9.91
CA GLU A 44 2.10 -1.29 10.76
C GLU A 44 1.06 -2.13 10.01
N ARG A 45 0.12 -1.47 9.33
CA ARG A 45 -0.91 -2.17 8.53
C ARG A 45 -0.29 -3.04 7.44
N LEU A 46 0.72 -2.54 6.73
CA LEU A 46 1.40 -3.29 5.65
C LEU A 46 2.18 -4.50 6.18
N ARG A 47 2.89 -4.37 7.31
CA ARG A 47 3.63 -5.49 7.93
C ARG A 47 2.72 -6.63 8.39
N ASN A 48 1.47 -6.33 8.74
CA ASN A 48 0.51 -7.32 9.20
C ASN A 48 -0.19 -8.08 8.05
N LEU A 49 0.10 -7.75 6.77
CA LEU A 49 -0.46 -8.46 5.62
C LEU A 49 0.38 -9.70 5.27
N PRO A 50 -0.25 -10.79 4.78
CA PRO A 50 0.48 -11.94 4.27
C PRO A 50 1.36 -11.59 3.07
N GLU A 51 2.52 -12.23 2.96
CA GLU A 51 3.39 -12.11 1.78
C GLU A 51 2.83 -12.86 0.56
N GLU A 52 2.06 -13.92 0.78
CA GLU A 52 1.43 -14.68 -0.30
C GLU A 52 0.21 -13.94 -0.86
N HIS A 53 0.24 -13.67 -2.17
CA HIS A 53 -0.86 -13.03 -2.86
C HIS A 53 -2.14 -13.87 -2.75
N TYR A 54 -3.25 -13.25 -2.34
CA TYR A 54 -4.52 -13.91 -1.98
C TYR A 54 -5.09 -14.86 -3.04
N LYS A 55 -4.80 -14.68 -4.33
CA LYS A 55 -5.22 -15.61 -5.41
C LYS A 55 -4.46 -16.95 -5.38
N LEU A 56 -3.20 -16.96 -4.95
CA LEU A 56 -2.39 -18.18 -4.87
C LEU A 56 -2.85 -19.07 -3.72
N LYS A 57 -3.17 -18.47 -2.58
CA LYS A 57 -3.77 -19.16 -1.43
C LYS A 57 -5.07 -19.89 -1.81
N LYS A 58 -5.98 -19.20 -2.50
CA LYS A 58 -7.24 -19.80 -2.99
C LYS A 58 -7.03 -20.99 -3.93
N ARG A 59 -5.96 -20.97 -4.73
CA ARG A 59 -5.65 -22.06 -5.66
C ARG A 59 -5.18 -23.31 -4.89
N LYS A 60 -4.32 -23.15 -3.88
CA LYS A 60 -3.86 -24.25 -3.03
C LYS A 60 -5.00 -24.87 -2.24
N GLU A 61 -5.89 -24.04 -1.66
CA GLU A 61 -7.10 -24.53 -0.97
C GLU A 61 -8.05 -25.30 -1.91
N GLY A 62 -8.09 -24.95 -3.20
CA GLY A 62 -8.87 -25.67 -4.22
C GLY A 62 -8.18 -26.94 -4.77
N GLU A 63 -6.85 -27.03 -4.67
CA GLU A 63 -6.05 -28.21 -5.08
C GLU A 63 -5.88 -29.22 -3.92
N GLU A 64 -5.88 -28.77 -2.67
CA GLU A 64 -5.88 -29.59 -1.43
C GLU A 64 -7.28 -30.04 -0.99
N GLY A 65 -8.32 -29.64 -1.73
CA GLY A 65 -9.62 -30.32 -1.71
C GLY A 65 -9.47 -31.73 -2.29
N THR A 66 -8.98 -32.66 -1.46
CA THR A 66 -8.96 -34.12 -1.68
C THR A 66 -10.31 -34.61 -2.26
N PRO A 67 -10.34 -35.69 -3.08
CA PRO A 67 -11.58 -36.24 -3.66
C PRO A 67 -12.75 -36.40 -2.68
#